data_AF-A0A933LVW2-F1
#
_entry.id   AF-A0A933LVW2-F1
#
_cell.length_a   1.000
_cell.length_b   1.000
_cell.length_c   1.000
_cell.angle_alpha   90.00
_cell.angle_beta   90.00
_cell.angle_gamma   90.00
#
_symmetry.space_group_name_H-M   'P 1'
#
loop_
_entity.id
_entity.type
_entity.pdbx_description
1 polymer ?
#
loop_
_entity_poly.entity_id
_entity_poly.type
_entity_poly.pdbx_seq_one_letter_code
_entity_poly.pdbx_strand_id
1 'polypeptide(L)'
;MTITLPDDLARGLGKDERAVLVEILVGLYKAGTVSLAYAADILGIDRIGFQRILKARGLALNYTEEDVLDDIRAAEKFGGQ
;
A
#
# COMPACT_ATOMS: atom_id res chain seq x y z
N MET A 1 -0.43 -4.78 -18.67
CA MET A 1 -0.02 -3.48 -19.25
C MET A 1 1.32 -3.09 -18.65
N THR A 2 2.24 -2.54 -19.43
CA THR A 2 3.56 -2.09 -18.96
C THR A 2 3.69 -0.59 -19.16
N ILE A 3 4.08 0.13 -18.11
CA ILE A 3 4.43 1.55 -18.17
C ILE A 3 5.95 1.64 -18.05
N THR A 4 6.62 2.18 -19.06
CA THR A 4 8.07 2.39 -19.03
C THR A 4 8.36 3.80 -18.53
N LEU A 5 9.13 3.90 -17.45
CA LEU A 5 9.61 5.17 -16.91
C LEU A 5 11.04 5.41 -17.38
N PRO A 6 11.42 6.67 -17.69
CA PRO A 6 12.79 6.98 -18.05
C PRO A 6 13.72 6.84 -16.85
N ASP A 7 14.90 6.25 -17.04
CA ASP A 7 15.92 6.07 -16.00
C ASP A 7 16.39 7.40 -15.38
N ASP A 8 16.25 8.51 -16.11
CA ASP A 8 16.51 9.86 -15.61
C ASP A 8 15.61 10.25 -14.44
N LEU A 9 14.41 9.67 -14.34
CA LEU A 9 13.54 9.87 -13.19
C LEU A 9 14.15 9.24 -11.93
N ALA A 10 14.58 7.98 -12.03
CA ALA A 10 15.25 7.28 -10.93
C ALA A 10 16.54 8.00 -10.51
N ARG A 11 17.35 8.42 -11.49
CA ARG A 11 18.57 9.22 -11.27
C ARG A 11 18.29 10.57 -10.62
N GLY A 12 17.30 11.32 -11.11
CA GLY A 12 16.92 12.62 -10.55
C GLY A 12 16.39 12.54 -9.12
N LEU A 13 15.79 11.41 -8.75
CA LEU A 13 15.32 11.13 -7.39
C LEU A 13 16.40 10.53 -6.47
N GLY A 14 17.56 10.16 -7.01
CA GLY A 14 18.59 9.43 -6.27
C GLY A 14 18.11 8.06 -5.76
N LYS A 15 17.19 7.42 -6.50
CA LYS A 15 16.52 6.17 -6.12
C LYS A 15 16.76 5.10 -7.17
N ASP A 16 16.76 3.83 -6.74
CA ASP A 16 16.68 2.71 -7.66
C ASP A 16 15.23 2.52 -8.18
N GLU A 17 15.07 1.69 -9.21
CA GLU A 17 13.77 1.40 -9.82
C GLU A 17 12.74 0.89 -8.81
N ARG A 18 13.16 0.02 -7.88
CA ARG A 18 12.29 -0.53 -6.85
C ARG A 18 11.80 0.55 -5.90
N ALA A 19 12.66 1.47 -5.50
CA ALA A 19 12.33 2.59 -4.64
C ALA A 19 11.37 3.57 -5.34
N VAL A 20 11.54 3.81 -6.65
CA VAL A 20 10.58 4.60 -7.44
C VAL A 20 9.21 3.91 -7.50
N LEU A 21 9.19 2.59 -7.75
CA LEU A 21 7.95 1.81 -7.76
C LEU A 21 7.22 1.88 -6.40
N VAL A 22 7.96 1.81 -5.29
CA VAL A 22 7.39 1.99 -3.95
C VAL A 22 6.74 3.37 -3.80
N GLU A 23 7.38 4.45 -4.26
CA GLU A 23 6.80 5.80 -4.19
C GLU A 23 5.52 5.92 -5.01
N ILE A 24 5.49 5.33 -6.20
CA ILE A 24 4.29 5.33 -7.07
C ILE A 24 3.14 4.61 -6.37
N LEU A 25 3.38 3.41 -5.83
CA LEU A 25 2.33 2.62 -5.19
C LEU A 25 1.85 3.25 -3.88
N VAL A 26 2.73 3.88 -3.11
CA VAL A 26 2.35 4.68 -1.95
C VAL A 26 1.47 5.86 -2.36
N GLY A 27 1.83 6.56 -3.45
CA GLY A 27 1.03 7.65 -3.99
C GLY A 27 -0.37 7.19 -4.43
N LEU A 28 -0.44 6.10 -5.19
CA LEU A 28 -1.71 5.52 -5.64
C LEU A 28 -2.56 5.01 -4.48
N TYR A 29 -1.94 4.43 -3.45
CA TYR A 29 -2.63 3.99 -2.24
C TYR A 29 -3.24 5.19 -1.51
N LYS A 30 -2.45 6.24 -1.26
CA LYS A 30 -2.94 7.47 -0.63
C LYS A 30 -4.08 8.13 -1.40
N ALA A 31 -4.09 8.02 -2.73
CA ALA A 31 -5.16 8.54 -3.58
C ALA A 31 -6.44 7.65 -3.56
N GLY A 32 -6.45 6.55 -2.81
CA GLY A 32 -7.57 5.60 -2.78
C GLY A 32 -7.75 4.83 -4.09
N THR A 33 -6.77 4.89 -5.01
CA THR A 33 -6.88 4.28 -6.34
C THR A 33 -6.53 2.80 -6.32
N VAL A 34 -5.70 2.37 -5.37
CA VAL A 34 -5.32 0.97 -5.19
C VAL A 34 -5.53 0.53 -3.75
N SER A 35 -5.93 -0.73 -3.58
CA SER A 35 -6.03 -1.34 -2.26
C SER A 35 -4.65 -1.69 -1.70
N LEU A 36 -4.59 -1.88 -0.38
CA LEU A 36 -3.37 -2.32 0.31
C LEU A 36 -2.85 -3.66 -0.23
N ALA A 37 -3.77 -4.59 -0.50
CA ALA A 37 -3.44 -5.91 -1.03
C ALA A 37 -2.84 -5.82 -2.44
N TYR A 38 -3.42 -4.97 -3.29
CA TYR A 38 -2.95 -4.80 -4.66
C TYR A 38 -1.56 -4.15 -4.72
N ALA A 39 -1.31 -3.13 -3.89
CA ALA A 39 0.01 -2.50 -3.81
C ALA A 39 1.09 -3.45 -3.28
N ALA A 40 0.75 -4.30 -2.30
CA ALA A 40 1.65 -5.33 -1.78
C ALA A 40 2.00 -6.39 -2.84
N ASP A 41 1.00 -6.84 -3.59
CA ASP A 41 1.16 -7.84 -4.67
C ASP A 41 2.11 -7.34 -5.77
N ILE A 42 1.95 -6.09 -6.24
CA ILE A 42 2.85 -5.50 -7.24
C ILE A 42 4.31 -5.42 -6.74
N LEU A 43 4.53 -5.21 -5.44
CA LEU A 43 5.87 -5.16 -4.86
C LEU A 43 6.45 -6.55 -4.55
N GLY A 44 5.66 -7.62 -4.71
CA GLY A 44 6.02 -8.98 -4.33
C GLY A 44 6.24 -9.13 -2.83
N ILE A 45 5.49 -8.38 -2.01
CA ILE A 45 5.56 -8.43 -0.54
C ILE A 45 4.19 -8.76 0.04
N ASP A 46 4.15 -9.13 1.32
CA ASP A 46 2.90 -9.32 2.04
C ASP A 46 2.25 -7.99 2.46
N ARG A 47 0.99 -8.08 2.90
CA ARG A 47 0.22 -6.92 3.38
C ARG A 47 0.94 -6.21 4.52
N ILE A 48 1.53 -6.95 5.46
CA ILE A 48 2.26 -6.40 6.60
C ILE A 48 3.51 -5.64 6.14
N GLY A 49 4.22 -6.14 5.13
CA GLY A 49 5.35 -5.49 4.50
C GLY A 49 4.98 -4.13 3.94
N PHE A 50 3.86 -4.03 3.22
CA PHE A 50 3.39 -2.74 2.71
C PHE A 50 2.92 -1.82 3.85
N GLN A 51 2.26 -2.33 4.88
CA GLN A 51 1.91 -1.56 6.08
C GLN A 51 3.14 -0.98 6.77
N ARG A 52 4.26 -1.73 6.84
CA ARG A 52 5.54 -1.22 7.39
C ARG A 52 6.10 -0.07 6.55
N ILE A 53 6.00 -0.15 5.22
CA ILE A 53 6.40 0.91 4.29
C ILE A 53 5.60 2.20 4.56
N LEU A 54 4.29 2.08 4.78
CA LEU A 54 3.40 3.20 5.11
C LEU A 54 3.73 3.78 6.49
N LYS A 55 3.87 2.92 7.52
CA LYS A 55 4.18 3.32 8.89
C LYS A 55 5.51 4.06 8.99
N ALA A 56 6.55 3.59 8.29
CA ALA A 56 7.86 4.24 8.25
C ALA A 56 7.81 5.67 7.67
N ARG A 57 6.76 5.98 6.89
CA ARG A 57 6.51 7.30 6.28
C ARG A 57 5.50 8.15 7.08
N GLY A 58 5.06 7.68 8.25
CA GLY A 58 4.03 8.34 9.04
C GLY A 58 2.66 8.38 8.36
N LEU A 59 2.41 7.50 7.39
CA LEU A 59 1.14 7.43 6.69
C LEU A 59 0.17 6.55 7.50
N ALA A 60 -1.00 7.10 7.80
CA ALA A 60 -2.10 6.31 8.33
C ALA A 60 -2.50 5.25 7.31
N LEU A 61 -2.95 4.10 7.81
CA LEU A 61 -3.73 3.20 6.96
C LEU A 61 -4.94 4.00 6.50
N ASN A 62 -5.30 3.87 5.22
CA ASN A 62 -6.63 4.26 4.75
C ASN A 62 -7.63 3.30 5.37
N TYR A 63 -7.83 3.44 6.68
CA TYR A 63 -8.82 2.73 7.45
C TYR A 63 -10.11 3.52 7.24
N THR A 64 -10.90 3.03 6.31
CA THR A 64 -12.19 3.58 5.98
C THR A 64 -13.21 3.19 7.05
N GLU A 65 -14.35 3.87 7.10
CA GLU A 65 -15.47 3.46 7.95
C GLU A 65 -15.94 2.03 7.61
N GLU A 66 -15.71 1.58 6.39
CA GLU A 66 -16.01 0.21 5.94
C GLU A 66 -15.07 -0.82 6.57
N ASP A 67 -13.78 -0.49 6.73
CA ASP A 67 -12.81 -1.35 7.43
C ASP A 67 -13.15 -1.50 8.93
N VAL A 68 -13.69 -0.45 9.57
CA VAL A 68 -14.21 -0.51 10.95
C VAL A 68 -15.39 -1.49 11.02
N LEU A 69 -16.31 -1.41 10.07
CA LEU A 69 -17.51 -2.25 10.03
C LEU A 69 -17.16 -3.73 9.79
N ASP A 70 -16.20 -4.00 8.92
CA ASP A 70 -15.74 -5.37 8.67
C ASP A 70 -15.00 -5.96 9.88
N ASP A 71 -14.24 -5.15 10.63
CA ASP A 71 -13.64 -5.60 11.88
C ASP A 71 -14.69 -5.87 12.98
N ILE A 72 -15.75 -5.05 13.07
CA ILE A 72 -16.88 -5.32 13.98
C ILE A 72 -17.57 -6.64 13.61
N ARG A 73 -17.87 -6.86 12.32
CA ARG A 73 -18.47 -8.11 11.84
C ARG A 73 -17.59 -9.32 12.12
N ALA A 74 -16.28 -9.18 11.93
CA ALA A 74 -15.33 -10.23 12.27
C ALA A 74 -15.36 -10.52 13.78
N ALA A 75 -15.31 -9.49 14.62
CA ALA A 75 -15.37 -9.63 16.07
C ALA A 75 -16.68 -10.28 16.55
N GLU A 76 -17.83 -9.92 15.99
CA GLU A 76 -19.12 -10.55 16.30
C GLU A 76 -19.14 -12.03 15.90
N LYS A 77 -18.56 -12.37 14.74
CA LYS A 77 -18.50 -13.74 14.24
C LYS A 77 -17.62 -14.66 15.09
N PHE A 78 -16.58 -14.13 15.73
CA PHE A 78 -15.63 -14.90 16.55
C PHE A 78 -15.86 -14.77 18.06
N GLY A 79 -16.59 -13.74 18.52
CA GLY A 79 -16.90 -13.52 19.94
C GLY A 79 -18.16 -14.24 20.46
N GLY A 80 -18.87 -14.98 19.59
CA GLY A 80 -20.09 -15.71 19.91
C GLY A 80 -19.92 -17.23 20.12
N GLN A 81 -18.71 -17.72 20.40
CA GLN A 81 -18.45 -19.13 20.78
C GLN A 81 -18.24 -19.28 22.29
#